data_AF-A0A3N5QAC0-F1
#
_entry.id   AF-A0A3N5QAC0-F1
#
_cell.length_a   1.000
_cell.length_b   1.000
_cell.length_c   1.000
_cell.angle_alpha   90.00
_cell.angle_beta   90.00
_cell.angle_gamma   90.00
#
_symmetry.space_group_name_H-M   'P 1'
#
loop_
_entity.id
_entity.type
_entity.pdbx_description
1 polymer ?
#
loop_
_entity_poly.entity_id
_entity_poly.type
_entity_poly.pdbx_seq_one_letter_code
_entity_poly.pdbx_strand_id
1 'polypeptide(L)'
;MAKRSPWCPLIVVAVALFVSGCGDSGGKDMSNLSGAWQNPSTKQKLSINLSSDKTTIILGDKTLSVTIKPLTSDSYSLLVSDASLGEKEWELSRVWDDNGKSFTLKFEHDGQTETFERVKI
;
A
#
# COMPACT_ATOMS: atom_id res chain seq x y z
N MET A 1 9.50 2.77 75.90
CA MET A 1 8.14 3.25 76.22
C MET A 1 7.86 4.53 75.41
N ALA A 2 6.63 4.66 74.90
CA ALA A 2 6.02 5.81 74.20
C ALA A 2 6.56 6.12 72.77
N LYS A 3 5.82 5.85 71.68
CA LYS A 3 4.57 6.48 71.16
C LYS A 3 4.87 7.71 70.27
N ARG A 4 4.72 7.55 68.94
CA ARG A 4 3.68 8.17 68.09
C ARG A 4 4.15 8.25 66.64
N SER A 5 3.51 7.43 65.82
CA SER A 5 3.32 7.65 64.39
C SER A 5 2.44 8.88 64.18
N PRO A 6 2.74 9.72 63.16
CA PRO A 6 1.73 10.54 62.52
C PRO A 6 1.64 10.31 61.00
N TRP A 7 0.39 10.20 60.52
CA TRP A 7 -0.17 10.67 59.24
C TRP A 7 0.60 10.38 57.93
N CYS A 8 0.13 9.48 57.05
CA CYS A 8 -0.90 9.69 55.98
C CYS A 8 -0.64 10.92 55.07
N PRO A 9 -0.81 10.86 53.73
CA PRO A 9 -1.45 9.80 52.94
C PRO A 9 -0.63 9.28 51.73
N LEU A 10 -1.16 8.19 51.15
CA LEU A 10 -0.92 7.74 49.78
C LEU A 10 -0.82 8.91 48.81
N ILE A 11 0.30 9.00 48.09
CA ILE A 11 0.37 9.67 46.81
C ILE A 11 0.54 8.56 45.77
N VAL A 12 -0.58 8.10 45.21
CA VAL A 12 -0.60 7.32 43.97
C VAL A 12 -0.43 8.33 42.85
N VAL A 13 0.80 8.63 42.47
CA VAL A 13 1.08 9.32 41.20
C VAL A 13 0.94 8.29 40.10
N ALA A 14 -0.29 8.10 39.63
CA ALA A 14 -0.54 7.52 38.32
C ALA A 14 -0.22 8.60 37.27
N VAL A 15 1.07 8.79 36.96
CA VAL A 15 1.45 9.45 35.71
C VAL A 15 1.17 8.43 34.62
N ALA A 16 -0.03 8.52 34.07
CA ALA A 16 -0.30 8.00 32.74
C ALA A 16 0.74 8.64 31.82
N LEU A 17 1.79 7.88 31.50
CA LEU A 17 2.58 8.15 30.31
C LEU A 17 1.58 8.06 29.17
N PHE A 18 1.12 9.24 28.74
CA PHE A 18 0.55 9.43 27.44
C PHE A 18 1.50 8.73 26.48
N VAL A 19 1.07 7.57 26.01
CA VAL A 19 1.48 7.05 24.72
C VAL A 19 1.14 8.19 23.76
N SER A 20 2.14 9.05 23.53
CA SER A 20 2.25 9.80 22.30
C SER A 20 2.30 8.74 21.22
N GLY A 21 1.11 8.29 20.82
CA GLY A 21 0.93 7.62 19.56
C GLY A 21 1.51 8.58 18.54
N CYS A 22 2.72 8.25 18.08
CA CYS A 22 3.21 8.75 16.83
C CYS A 22 2.14 8.28 15.83
N GLY A 23 1.23 9.19 15.49
CA GLY A 23 0.21 8.96 14.51
C GLY A 23 0.96 8.74 13.22
N ASP A 24 1.17 7.46 12.90
CA ASP A 24 1.64 7.03 11.60
C ASP A 24 0.55 7.40 10.60
N SER A 25 0.61 8.66 10.17
CA SER A 25 0.05 9.12 8.93
C SER A 25 1.04 8.76 7.81
N GLY A 26 1.52 7.51 7.82
CA GLY A 26 2.06 6.81 6.67
C GLY A 26 0.93 6.67 5.65
N GLY A 27 0.64 7.78 5.00
CA GLY A 27 -0.36 7.86 3.96
C GLY A 27 -0.07 6.78 2.95
N LYS A 28 -1.08 5.97 2.64
CA LYS A 28 -1.11 5.03 1.52
C LYS A 28 -1.12 5.83 0.22
N ASP A 29 -0.07 6.63 -0.01
CA ASP A 29 0.07 7.46 -1.19
C ASP A 29 0.30 6.53 -2.37
N MET A 30 -0.73 6.46 -3.19
CA MET A 30 -0.80 5.64 -4.38
C MET A 30 -0.61 6.47 -5.64
N SER A 31 -0.49 7.79 -5.53
CA SER A 31 -0.42 8.70 -6.69
C SER A 31 0.71 8.30 -7.66
N ASN A 32 1.81 7.79 -7.11
CA ASN A 32 2.98 7.31 -7.84
C ASN A 32 2.79 5.95 -8.57
N LEU A 33 1.65 5.28 -8.42
CA LEU A 33 1.32 4.07 -9.18
C LEU A 33 0.70 4.42 -10.54
N SER A 34 0.04 5.58 -10.67
CA SER A 34 -0.56 6.03 -11.94
C SER A 34 0.51 6.25 -12.99
N GLY A 35 0.25 5.79 -14.21
CA GLY A 35 1.15 5.98 -15.35
C GLY A 35 1.26 4.75 -16.23
N ALA A 36 2.17 4.85 -17.20
CA ALA A 36 2.50 3.77 -18.12
C ALA A 36 3.73 3.00 -17.62
N TRP A 37 3.60 1.69 -17.64
CA TRP A 37 4.60 0.73 -17.20
C TRP A 37 4.82 -0.32 -18.30
N GLN A 38 6.03 -0.85 -18.40
CA GLN A 38 6.37 -1.85 -19.40
C GLN A 38 7.23 -2.95 -18.78
N ASN A 39 6.87 -4.20 -19.09
CA ASN A 39 7.70 -5.35 -18.77
C ASN A 39 8.93 -5.32 -19.69
N PRO A 40 10.15 -5.22 -19.15
CA PRO A 40 11.36 -5.06 -19.97
C PRO A 40 11.64 -6.30 -20.84
N SER A 41 11.21 -7.48 -20.40
CA SER A 41 11.42 -8.76 -21.07
C SER A 41 10.38 -9.03 -22.16
N THR A 42 9.09 -8.90 -21.85
CA THR A 42 7.99 -9.25 -22.77
C THR A 42 7.51 -8.08 -23.61
N LYS A 43 7.92 -6.84 -23.27
CA LYS A 43 7.41 -5.58 -23.81
C LYS A 43 5.93 -5.33 -23.56
N GLN A 44 5.26 -6.18 -22.77
CA GLN A 44 3.88 -6.00 -22.35
C GLN A 44 3.71 -4.69 -21.61
N LYS A 45 2.63 -3.98 -21.93
CA LYS A 45 2.30 -2.69 -21.34
C LYS A 45 1.24 -2.87 -20.26
N LEU A 46 1.45 -2.14 -19.17
CA LEU A 46 0.50 -1.96 -18.08
C LEU A 46 0.29 -0.46 -17.89
N SER A 47 -0.93 0.03 -18.07
CA SER A 47 -1.28 1.41 -17.73
C SER A 47 -2.17 1.40 -16.50
N ILE A 48 -1.85 2.20 -15.49
CA ILE A 48 -2.64 2.33 -14.28
C ILE A 48 -3.19 3.76 -14.23
N ASN A 49 -4.51 3.89 -14.06
CA ASN A 49 -5.18 5.17 -13.86
C ASN A 49 -5.95 5.12 -12.54
N LEU A 50 -5.53 5.93 -11.57
CA LEU A 50 -6.16 6.05 -10.26
C LEU A 50 -7.07 7.28 -10.14
N SER A 51 -7.72 7.72 -11.22
CA SER A 51 -8.65 8.86 -11.18
C SER A 51 -9.70 8.71 -10.07
N SER A 52 -10.14 9.83 -9.49
CA SER A 52 -11.10 9.88 -8.36
C SER A 52 -12.39 9.14 -8.63
N ASP A 53 -12.80 9.05 -9.90
CA ASP A 53 -14.12 8.59 -10.29
C ASP A 53 -14.11 7.08 -10.58
N LYS A 54 -13.00 6.57 -11.11
CA LYS A 54 -12.85 5.16 -11.44
C LYS A 54 -11.38 4.77 -11.58
N THR A 55 -10.99 3.74 -10.84
CA THR A 55 -9.68 3.12 -11.02
C THR A 55 -9.72 2.07 -12.13
N THR A 56 -8.80 2.17 -13.07
CA THR A 56 -8.70 1.25 -14.20
C THR A 56 -7.25 0.84 -14.44
N ILE A 57 -7.07 -0.40 -14.87
CA ILE A 57 -5.80 -0.88 -15.43
C ILE A 57 -6.00 -1.29 -16.88
N ILE A 58 -5.00 -1.04 -17.71
CA ILE A 58 -4.94 -1.50 -19.10
C ILE A 58 -3.78 -2.47 -19.19
N LEU A 59 -4.08 -3.75 -19.40
CA LEU A 59 -3.09 -4.81 -19.55
C LEU A 59 -3.17 -5.38 -20.97
N GLY A 60 -2.16 -5.08 -21.80
CA GLY A 60 -2.27 -5.30 -23.25
C GLY A 60 -3.41 -4.46 -23.84
N ASP A 61 -4.37 -5.11 -24.50
CA ASP A 61 -5.55 -4.45 -25.11
C ASP A 61 -6.80 -4.46 -24.20
N LYS A 62 -6.70 -5.05 -23.01
CA LYS A 62 -7.83 -5.17 -22.08
C LYS A 62 -7.83 -4.02 -21.08
N THR A 63 -8.93 -3.28 -21.03
CA THR A 63 -9.19 -2.29 -19.98
C THR A 63 -10.06 -2.92 -18.91
N LEU A 64 -9.55 -2.96 -17.68
CA LEU A 64 -10.20 -3.60 -16.54
C LEU A 64 -10.54 -2.55 -15.49
N SER A 65 -11.76 -2.64 -14.96
CA SER A 65 -12.19 -1.83 -13.81
C SER A 65 -11.71 -2.54 -12.56
N VAL A 66 -10.97 -1.84 -11.70
CA VAL A 66 -10.41 -2.46 -10.49
C VAL A 66 -10.67 -1.60 -9.27
N THR A 67 -10.93 -2.24 -8.13
CA THR A 67 -10.89 -1.60 -6.82
C THR A 67 -9.56 -1.92 -6.18
N ILE A 68 -8.79 -0.91 -5.80
CA ILE A 68 -7.48 -1.12 -5.17
C ILE A 68 -7.59 -0.93 -3.66
N LYS A 69 -7.09 -1.90 -2.91
CA LYS A 69 -7.03 -1.89 -1.44
C LYS A 69 -5.58 -1.97 -1.00
N PRO A 70 -5.06 -1.00 -0.24
CA PRO A 70 -3.71 -1.08 0.30
C PRO A 70 -3.63 -2.20 1.35
N LEU A 71 -2.64 -3.06 1.21
CA LEU A 71 -2.31 -4.13 2.15
C LEU A 71 -1.21 -3.67 3.11
N THR A 72 -0.15 -3.07 2.56
CA THR A 72 0.98 -2.49 3.28
C THR A 72 1.29 -1.10 2.72
N SER A 73 2.44 -0.51 3.10
CA SER A 73 2.94 0.71 2.45
C SER A 73 3.14 0.49 0.96
N ASP A 74 3.64 -0.68 0.57
CA ASP A 74 4.15 -0.96 -0.78
C ASP A 74 3.35 -2.01 -1.55
N SER A 75 2.43 -2.72 -0.91
CA SER A 75 1.62 -3.78 -1.50
C SER A 75 0.13 -3.43 -1.51
N TYR A 76 -0.54 -3.80 -2.59
CA TYR A 76 -1.93 -3.48 -2.87
C TYR A 76 -2.66 -4.69 -3.45
N SER A 77 -3.85 -4.97 -2.95
CA SER A 77 -4.79 -5.92 -3.56
C SER A 77 -5.62 -5.20 -4.62
N LEU A 78 -5.74 -5.80 -5.79
CA LEU A 78 -6.51 -5.32 -6.93
C LEU A 78 -7.69 -6.28 -7.12
N LEU A 79 -8.88 -5.83 -6.75
CA LEU A 79 -10.12 -6.54 -7.02
C LEU A 79 -10.59 -6.16 -8.41
N VAL A 80 -10.44 -7.07 -9.36
CA VAL A 80 -10.89 -6.91 -10.74
C VAL A 80 -12.34 -7.32 -10.85
N SER A 81 -13.17 -6.41 -11.34
CA SER A 81 -14.57 -6.68 -11.65
C SER A 81 -14.75 -6.60 -13.16
N ASP A 82 -14.60 -7.74 -13.84
CA ASP A 82 -14.79 -7.85 -15.28
C ASP A 82 -15.81 -8.95 -15.60
N ALA A 83 -16.75 -8.65 -16.50
CA ALA A 83 -17.84 -9.57 -16.83
C ALA A 83 -17.36 -10.88 -17.50
N SER A 84 -16.19 -10.86 -18.15
CA SER A 84 -15.62 -12.02 -18.85
C SER A 84 -14.69 -12.86 -17.97
N LEU A 85 -14.04 -12.23 -16.98
CA LEU A 85 -13.09 -12.90 -16.08
C LEU A 85 -13.72 -13.30 -14.73
N GLY A 86 -14.90 -12.77 -14.42
CA GLY A 86 -15.48 -12.83 -13.09
C GLY A 86 -14.72 -11.94 -12.10
N GLU A 87 -14.99 -12.12 -10.81
CA GLU A 87 -14.21 -11.46 -9.77
C GLU A 87 -12.84 -12.13 -9.63
N LYS A 88 -11.78 -11.33 -9.74
CA LYS A 88 -10.39 -11.78 -9.52
C LYS A 88 -9.73 -10.90 -8.48
N GLU A 89 -8.87 -11.50 -7.68
CA GLU A 89 -7.97 -10.78 -6.79
C GLU A 89 -6.54 -10.94 -7.31
N TRP A 90 -5.91 -9.80 -7.61
CA TRP A 90 -4.53 -9.69 -8.05
C TRP A 90 -3.73 -8.85 -7.05
N GLU A 91 -2.40 -8.90 -7.11
CA GLU A 91 -1.55 -8.13 -6.22
C GLU A 91 -0.58 -7.25 -7.00
N LEU A 92 -0.40 -6.00 -6.54
CA LEU A 92 0.60 -5.08 -7.04
C LEU A 92 1.48 -4.63 -5.89
N SER A 93 2.79 -4.74 -6.08
CA SER A 93 3.78 -4.35 -5.07
C SER A 93 4.86 -3.46 -5.66
N ARG A 94 5.27 -2.42 -4.90
CA ARG A 94 6.45 -1.60 -5.22
C ARG A 94 7.70 -2.33 -4.74
N VAL A 95 8.67 -2.47 -5.64
CA VAL A 95 9.99 -3.00 -5.32
C VAL A 95 10.98 -1.86 -5.49
N TRP A 96 11.41 -1.29 -4.37
CA TRP A 96 12.33 -0.17 -4.33
C TRP A 96 13.75 -0.59 -4.68
N ASP A 97 14.48 0.30 -5.35
CA ASP A 97 15.92 0.18 -5.47
C ASP A 97 16.62 0.34 -4.12
N ASP A 98 17.89 -0.06 -4.05
CA ASP A 98 18.70 0.02 -2.81
C ASP A 98 18.83 1.45 -2.26
N ASN A 99 18.56 2.47 -3.08
CA ASN A 99 18.68 3.87 -2.69
C ASN A 99 17.32 4.49 -2.29
N GLY A 100 16.22 3.75 -2.40
CA GLY A 100 14.86 4.24 -2.22
C GLY A 100 14.45 5.37 -3.19
N LYS A 101 15.15 5.52 -4.32
CA LYS A 101 14.96 6.64 -5.25
C LYS A 101 13.96 6.31 -6.36
N SER A 102 13.94 5.06 -6.77
CA SER A 102 13.03 4.54 -7.79
C SER A 102 12.51 3.17 -7.37
N PHE A 103 11.42 2.76 -8.01
CA PHE A 103 10.86 1.43 -7.81
C PHE A 103 10.35 0.86 -9.13
N THR A 104 10.32 -0.46 -9.20
CA THR A 104 9.58 -1.22 -10.21
C THR A 104 8.28 -1.73 -9.61
N LEU A 105 7.32 -2.08 -10.47
CA LEU A 105 6.11 -2.78 -10.04
C LEU A 105 6.30 -4.28 -10.19
N LYS A 106 6.10 -5.02 -9.11
CA LYS A 106 5.84 -6.46 -9.16
C LYS A 106 4.33 -6.66 -9.24
N PHE A 107 3.86 -7.33 -10.27
CA PHE A 107 2.44 -7.56 -10.51
C PHE A 107 2.15 -9.06 -10.55
N GLU A 108 1.32 -9.54 -9.63
CA GLU A 108 0.91 -10.93 -9.51
C GLU A 108 -0.54 -11.08 -9.94
N HIS A 109 -0.77 -11.77 -11.05
CA HIS A 109 -2.09 -11.98 -11.63
C HIS A 109 -2.18 -13.35 -12.27
N ASP A 110 -3.33 -14.02 -12.10
CA ASP A 110 -3.64 -15.31 -12.73
C ASP A 110 -2.52 -16.39 -12.57
N GLY A 111 -1.85 -16.40 -11.42
CA GLY A 111 -0.75 -17.33 -11.10
C GLY A 111 0.60 -16.97 -11.75
N GLN A 112 0.69 -15.82 -12.41
CA GLN A 112 1.93 -15.29 -13.00
C GLN A 112 2.44 -14.10 -12.18
N THR A 113 3.75 -13.92 -12.20
CA THR A 113 4.42 -12.76 -11.63
C THR A 113 5.19 -12.04 -12.72
N GLU A 114 4.94 -10.75 -12.86
CA GLU A 114 5.62 -9.89 -13.81
C GLU A 114 6.27 -8.71 -13.11
N THR A 115 7.32 -8.17 -13.71
CA THR A 115 7.97 -6.93 -13.26
C THR A 115 7.83 -5.89 -14.35
N PHE A 116 7.37 -4.70 -13.98
CA PHE A 116 7.21 -3.57 -14.88
C PHE A 116 8.05 -2.38 -14.42
N GLU A 117 8.71 -1.77 -15.40
CA GLU A 117 9.46 -0.53 -15.24
C GLU A 117 8.62 0.65 -15.73
N ARG A 118 8.79 1.81 -15.10
CA ARG A 118 8.10 3.02 -15.52
C ARG A 118 8.60 3.46 -16.90
N VAL A 119 7.68 3.69 -17.83
CA VAL A 119 8.01 4.22 -19.16
C VAL A 119 8.36 5.69 -18.99
N LYS A 120 9.58 6.07 -19.39
CA LYS A 120 9.98 7.48 -19.49
C LYS A 120 9.30 8.07 -20.72
N ILE A 121 8.53 9.13 -20.52
CA ILE A 121 7.91 9.94 -21.57
C ILE A 121 8.92 10.99 -22.03
#